data_AF-A0A835T8T6-F1
#
_entry.id   AF-A0A835T8T6-F1
#
_cell.length_a   1.000
_cell.length_b   1.000
_cell.length_c   1.000
_cell.angle_alpha   90.00
_cell.angle_beta   90.00
_cell.angle_gamma   90.00
#
_symmetry.space_group_name_H-M   'P 1'
#
loop_
_entity.id
_entity.type
_entity.pdbx_description
1 polymer ?
#
loop_
_entity_poly.entity_id
_entity_poly.type
_entity_poly.pdbx_seq_one_letter_code
_entity_poly.pdbx_strand_id
1 'polypeptide(L)'
;MVSIVVPAEGAIVEIRRSVGGNPTSGPAFEATKKQISSVDALLGTCVDVLKDAPSSVSLLKKKASKERRAEAIAQLQKERVALGAALTGMFDFAANRGAEAELAMSRLLKSDQAVREAQAAKDVAEAALRRVNEATGRELATRDEQLAALQKQVQALEAEKNELQGSIAKLVRSKETTSLKLKELTFEYQSTADVAEREIRRLQGELKKAEEGREAALMAANKESADALSEKVKEQRTLQRRLDSMKSLADASKRQAEEARKQAEEVAERGRRQAEEAAAAARRAAEAKAAREALTAELEALRREHGMLHRVFLDVGGVDKQLAAVRAAAAAIPVATTPRGGSVKAPAGTRGGLRSRGGHCLHAGPCGASANDINKLVPVPYEGSIEGLEAVVRQQKVFLCTECMRAEGGFLST
;
A
#
# COMPACT_ATOMS: atom_id res chain seq x y z
N MET A 1 16.69 48.89 -97.25
CA MET A 1 16.85 49.38 -98.63
C MET A 1 16.45 50.83 -98.66
N VAL A 2 17.43 51.72 -98.78
CA VAL A 2 17.23 53.18 -98.79
C VAL A 2 16.93 53.57 -100.23
N SER A 3 15.70 54.01 -100.50
CA SER A 3 15.34 54.56 -101.80
C SER A 3 15.67 56.05 -101.80
N ILE A 4 16.84 56.39 -102.35
CA ILE A 4 17.24 57.79 -102.58
C ILE A 4 16.42 58.27 -103.78
N VAL A 5 15.34 58.99 -103.51
CA VAL A 5 14.62 59.74 -104.54
C VAL A 5 15.40 61.02 -104.76
N VAL A 6 16.15 61.06 -105.86
CA VAL A 6 16.80 62.27 -106.37
C VAL A 6 15.68 63.24 -106.80
N PRO A 7 15.65 64.49 -106.30
CA PRO A 7 14.70 65.47 -106.81
C PRO A 7 15.14 65.86 -108.22
N ALA A 8 14.25 65.66 -109.19
CA ALA A 8 14.46 66.04 -110.58
C ALA A 8 14.78 67.54 -110.65
N GLU A 9 15.91 67.86 -111.28
CA GLU A 9 16.39 69.21 -111.54
C GLU A 9 15.29 70.00 -112.25
N GLY A 10 14.79 71.03 -111.57
CA GLY A 10 13.85 71.97 -112.16
C GLY A 10 14.50 72.69 -113.32
N ALA A 11 13.94 72.54 -114.52
CA ALA A 11 14.32 73.34 -115.68
C ALA A 11 14.14 74.82 -115.34
N ILE A 12 15.26 75.54 -115.20
CA ILE A 12 15.28 77.00 -115.08
C ILE A 12 14.92 77.53 -116.47
N VAL A 13 13.64 77.83 -116.68
CA VAL A 13 13.18 78.56 -117.86
C VAL A 13 13.63 80.01 -117.66
N GLU A 14 14.72 80.37 -118.32
CA GLU A 14 15.20 81.75 -118.40
C GLU A 14 14.23 82.56 -119.27
N ILE A 15 13.17 83.09 -118.65
CA ILE A 15 12.26 84.03 -119.31
C ILE A 15 13.04 85.32 -119.52
N ARG A 16 13.59 85.51 -120.73
CA ARG A 16 14.08 86.82 -121.18
C ARG A 16 12.90 87.80 -121.14
N ARG A 17 12.84 88.58 -120.06
CA ARG A 17 11.89 89.69 -119.92
C ARG A 17 12.24 90.71 -120.99
N SER A 18 11.47 90.76 -122.07
CA SER A 18 11.35 92.00 -122.83
C SER A 18 10.64 92.98 -121.90
N VAL A 19 11.42 93.88 -121.30
CA VAL A 19 10.94 95.07 -120.61
C VAL A 19 10.40 96.01 -121.69
N GLY A 20 9.30 95.60 -122.31
CA GLY A 20 8.68 96.23 -123.47
C GLY A 20 7.28 96.73 -123.15
N GLY A 21 7.03 97.11 -121.90
CA GLY A 21 5.91 97.97 -121.56
C GLY A 21 6.37 99.40 -121.73
N ASN A 22 6.15 99.99 -122.92
CA ASN A 22 6.19 101.45 -122.98
C ASN A 22 5.10 101.97 -122.04
N PRO A 23 5.43 102.94 -121.18
CA PRO A 23 4.55 103.30 -120.08
C PRO A 23 3.22 103.83 -120.62
N THR A 24 2.12 103.36 -120.05
CA THR A 24 0.75 103.87 -120.31
C THR A 24 0.56 105.31 -119.80
N SER A 25 1.55 105.84 -119.09
CA SER A 25 1.64 107.23 -118.64
C SER A 25 3.10 107.65 -118.47
N GLY A 26 3.50 108.80 -118.98
CA GLY A 26 4.87 109.30 -118.82
C GLY A 26 5.29 110.27 -119.92
N PRO A 27 6.45 110.92 -119.80
CA PRO A 27 6.87 111.96 -120.74
C PRO A 27 7.01 111.44 -122.18
N ALA A 28 7.39 110.17 -122.37
CA ALA A 28 7.49 109.53 -123.68
C ALA A 28 6.10 109.23 -124.29
N PHE A 29 5.15 108.73 -123.49
CA PHE A 29 3.77 108.46 -123.91
C PHE A 29 3.04 109.76 -124.29
N GLU A 30 3.16 110.79 -123.45
CA GLU A 30 2.64 112.12 -123.72
C GLU A 30 3.32 112.77 -124.93
N ALA A 31 4.62 112.52 -125.16
CA ALA A 31 5.31 112.97 -126.36
C ALA A 31 4.78 112.29 -127.63
N THR A 32 4.56 110.98 -127.62
CA THR A 32 3.99 110.25 -128.78
C THR A 32 2.55 110.68 -129.05
N LYS A 33 1.73 110.88 -128.02
CA LYS A 33 0.38 111.44 -128.16
C LYS A 33 0.40 112.84 -128.77
N LYS A 34 1.29 113.72 -128.28
CA LYS A 34 1.52 115.05 -128.87
C LYS A 34 2.03 114.98 -130.31
N GLN A 35 2.87 114.01 -130.67
CA GLN A 35 3.34 113.79 -132.04
C GLN A 35 2.19 113.39 -132.97
N ILE A 36 1.30 112.48 -132.55
CA ILE A 36 0.10 112.12 -133.31
C ILE A 36 -0.77 113.35 -133.54
N SER A 37 -1.01 114.16 -132.50
CA SER A 37 -1.74 115.43 -132.62
C SER A 37 -1.03 116.44 -133.53
N SER A 38 0.31 116.50 -133.49
CA SER A 38 1.11 117.37 -134.35
C SER A 38 1.06 116.95 -135.82
N VAL A 39 1.09 115.64 -136.10
CA VAL A 39 0.96 115.11 -137.46
C VAL A 39 -0.44 115.41 -138.01
N ASP A 40 -1.49 115.22 -137.21
CA ASP A 40 -2.85 115.58 -137.61
C ASP A 40 -2.99 117.10 -137.87
N ALA A 41 -2.41 117.94 -137.00
CA ALA A 41 -2.39 119.39 -137.19
C ALA A 41 -1.65 119.80 -138.49
N LEU A 42 -0.49 119.21 -138.77
CA LEU A 42 0.27 119.46 -140.00
C LEU A 42 -0.48 119.02 -141.25
N LEU A 43 -1.10 117.84 -141.23
CA LEU A 43 -1.96 117.38 -142.32
C LEU A 43 -3.15 118.32 -142.52
N GLY A 44 -3.73 118.85 -141.44
CA GLY A 44 -4.75 119.90 -141.50
C GLY A 44 -4.27 121.17 -142.19
N THR A 45 -3.12 121.69 -141.78
CA THR A 45 -2.50 122.86 -142.42
C THR A 45 -2.21 122.61 -143.90
N CYS A 46 -1.75 121.42 -144.28
CA CYS A 46 -1.55 121.05 -145.68
C CYS A 46 -2.86 121.06 -146.49
N VAL A 47 -3.96 120.55 -145.91
CA VAL A 47 -5.28 120.59 -146.55
C VAL A 47 -5.80 122.02 -146.65
N ASP A 48 -5.56 122.87 -145.66
CA ASP A 48 -5.99 124.28 -145.67
C ASP A 48 -5.18 125.13 -146.67
N VAL A 49 -3.86 124.94 -146.76
CA VAL A 49 -3.03 125.53 -147.83
C VAL A 49 -3.52 125.09 -149.21
N LEU A 50 -3.94 123.83 -149.35
CA LEU A 50 -4.54 123.32 -150.59
C LEU A 50 -5.94 123.88 -150.87
N LYS A 51 -6.69 124.39 -149.89
CA LYS A 51 -7.95 125.13 -150.10
C LYS A 51 -7.67 126.56 -150.58
N ASP A 52 -6.69 127.22 -149.97
CA ASP A 52 -6.42 128.65 -150.19
C ASP A 52 -5.51 128.96 -151.39
N ALA A 53 -4.84 127.95 -151.96
CA ALA A 53 -3.95 128.17 -153.10
C ALA A 53 -4.67 128.75 -154.34
N PRO A 54 -4.10 129.76 -155.04
CA PRO A 54 -4.70 130.32 -156.25
C PRO A 54 -4.70 129.30 -157.41
N SER A 55 -5.71 129.38 -158.29
CA SER A 55 -5.95 128.41 -159.38
C SER A 55 -4.81 128.27 -160.40
N SER A 56 -3.81 129.17 -160.36
CA SER A 56 -2.59 129.14 -161.18
C SER A 56 -1.54 128.13 -160.70
N VAL A 57 -1.66 127.59 -159.48
CA VAL A 57 -0.64 126.70 -158.86
C VAL A 57 -1.01 125.21 -158.97
N SER A 58 -2.07 124.89 -159.72
CA SER A 58 -2.42 123.50 -160.05
C SER A 58 -1.41 122.90 -161.04
N LEU A 59 -0.55 122.00 -160.56
CA LEU A 59 0.32 121.14 -161.38
C LEU A 59 -0.48 120.23 -162.35
N LEU A 60 -1.80 120.19 -162.23
CA LEU A 60 -2.71 119.55 -163.19
C LEU A 60 -3.12 120.58 -164.25
N LYS A 61 -2.23 120.85 -165.20
CA LYS A 61 -2.49 121.68 -166.40
C LYS A 61 -3.45 120.97 -167.36
N LYS A 62 -4.74 121.09 -167.08
CA LYS A 62 -5.89 120.99 -168.00
C LYS A 62 -7.10 121.43 -167.17
N LYS A 63 -8.15 121.99 -167.79
CA LYS A 63 -9.41 122.49 -167.18
C LYS A 63 -10.18 121.40 -166.40
N ALA A 64 -9.55 120.77 -165.41
CA ALA A 64 -10.15 120.01 -164.35
C ALA A 64 -10.78 121.05 -163.42
N SER A 65 -12.11 121.06 -163.42
CA SER A 65 -12.95 122.06 -162.79
C SER A 65 -12.60 122.26 -161.31
N LYS A 66 -12.92 123.45 -160.79
CA LYS A 66 -12.92 123.78 -159.36
C LYS A 66 -13.50 122.64 -158.49
N GLU A 67 -14.44 121.86 -159.04
CA GLU A 67 -15.04 120.69 -158.42
C GLU A 67 -14.04 119.55 -158.17
N ARG A 68 -13.18 119.18 -159.13
CA ARG A 68 -12.18 118.11 -158.92
C ARG A 68 -11.18 118.46 -157.81
N ARG A 69 -10.85 119.74 -157.66
CA ARG A 69 -10.01 120.21 -156.55
C ARG A 69 -10.77 120.17 -155.22
N ALA A 70 -12.03 120.57 -155.20
CA ALA A 70 -12.88 120.45 -154.02
C ALA A 70 -13.08 118.99 -153.60
N GLU A 71 -13.23 118.08 -154.57
CA GLU A 71 -13.36 116.63 -154.37
C GLU A 71 -12.06 116.02 -153.85
N ALA A 72 -10.89 116.40 -154.40
CA ALA A 72 -9.59 115.98 -153.89
C ALA A 72 -9.33 116.49 -152.46
N ILE A 73 -9.71 117.73 -152.14
CA ILE A 73 -9.62 118.28 -150.79
C ILE A 73 -10.56 117.55 -149.83
N ALA A 74 -11.80 117.26 -150.24
CA ALA A 74 -12.75 116.51 -149.43
C ALA A 74 -12.25 115.07 -149.18
N GLN A 75 -11.65 114.44 -150.19
CA GLN A 75 -11.04 113.12 -150.09
C GLN A 75 -9.82 113.14 -149.15
N LEU A 76 -8.92 114.12 -149.28
CA LEU A 76 -7.77 114.28 -148.37
C LEU A 76 -8.21 114.57 -146.93
N GLN A 77 -9.27 115.35 -146.74
CA GLN A 77 -9.84 115.60 -145.41
C GLN A 77 -10.43 114.32 -144.82
N LYS A 78 -11.12 113.51 -145.63
CA LYS A 78 -11.64 112.20 -145.23
C LYS A 78 -10.51 111.22 -144.87
N GLU A 79 -9.44 111.19 -145.67
CA GLU A 79 -8.26 110.36 -145.42
C GLU A 79 -7.48 110.82 -144.19
N ARG A 80 -7.35 112.13 -143.95
CA ARG A 80 -6.78 112.69 -142.71
C ARG A 80 -7.56 112.21 -141.48
N VAL A 81 -8.89 112.36 -141.49
CA VAL A 81 -9.75 111.91 -140.37
C VAL A 81 -9.62 110.40 -140.16
N ALA A 82 -9.58 109.62 -141.24
CA ALA A 82 -9.39 108.16 -141.17
C ALA A 82 -8.01 107.78 -140.60
N LEU A 83 -6.94 108.45 -141.02
CA LEU A 83 -5.59 108.23 -140.51
C LEU A 83 -5.44 108.65 -139.04
N GLY A 84 -6.01 109.80 -138.64
CA GLY A 84 -6.03 110.23 -137.25
C GLY A 84 -6.76 109.24 -136.35
N ALA A 85 -7.93 108.76 -136.79
CA ALA A 85 -8.69 107.72 -136.09
C ALA A 85 -7.90 106.40 -136.00
N ALA A 86 -7.22 105.98 -137.08
CA ALA A 86 -6.40 104.78 -137.08
C ALA A 86 -5.19 104.90 -136.13
N LEU A 87 -4.46 106.01 -136.16
CA LEU A 87 -3.32 106.26 -135.28
C LEU A 87 -3.73 106.32 -133.81
N THR A 88 -4.85 106.97 -133.51
CA THR A 88 -5.40 107.04 -132.15
C THR A 88 -5.87 105.66 -131.69
N GLY A 89 -6.58 104.91 -132.54
CA GLY A 89 -7.03 103.54 -132.24
C GLY A 89 -5.87 102.56 -132.03
N MET A 90 -4.80 102.65 -132.81
CA MET A 90 -3.59 101.85 -132.60
C MET A 90 -2.88 102.20 -131.30
N PHE A 91 -2.83 103.48 -130.94
CA PHE A 91 -2.23 103.95 -129.69
C PHE A 91 -3.03 103.48 -128.46
N ASP A 92 -4.35 103.63 -128.48
CA ASP A 92 -5.24 103.17 -127.41
C ASP A 92 -5.23 101.64 -127.27
N PHE A 93 -5.18 100.91 -128.39
CA PHE A 93 -5.04 99.44 -128.39
C PHE A 93 -3.71 98.99 -127.75
N ALA A 94 -2.60 99.66 -128.09
CA ALA A 94 -1.30 99.38 -127.49
C ALA A 94 -1.28 99.71 -125.99
N ALA A 95 -1.90 100.81 -125.57
CA ALA A 95 -2.01 101.20 -124.16
C ALA A 95 -2.82 100.19 -123.34
N ASN A 96 -3.98 99.74 -123.86
CA ASN A 96 -4.83 98.75 -123.19
C ASN A 96 -4.14 97.39 -123.05
N ARG A 97 -3.41 96.93 -124.08
CA ARG A 97 -2.61 95.69 -124.03
C ARG A 97 -1.48 95.76 -123.01
N GLY A 98 -0.86 96.94 -122.84
CA GLY A 98 0.14 97.18 -121.80
C GLY A 98 -0.45 97.01 -120.40
N ALA A 99 -1.60 97.65 -120.13
CA ALA A 99 -2.30 97.53 -118.85
C ALA A 99 -2.77 96.09 -118.56
N GLU A 100 -3.27 95.37 -119.55
CA GLU A 100 -3.65 93.96 -119.42
C GLU A 100 -2.45 93.06 -119.09
N ALA A 101 -1.29 93.30 -119.72
CA ALA A 101 -0.06 92.55 -119.48
C ALA A 101 0.49 92.81 -118.06
N GLU A 102 0.47 94.06 -117.58
CA GLU A 102 0.85 94.40 -116.20
C GLU A 102 -0.07 93.74 -115.18
N LEU A 103 -1.38 93.73 -115.44
CA LEU A 103 -2.37 93.09 -114.56
C LEU A 103 -2.20 91.56 -114.55
N ALA A 104 -1.92 90.94 -115.70
CA ALA A 104 -1.58 89.53 -115.78
C ALA A 104 -0.28 89.19 -115.04
N MET A 105 0.75 90.05 -115.15
CA MET A 105 2.00 89.87 -114.41
C MET A 105 1.80 90.04 -112.90
N SER A 106 0.98 91.00 -112.46
CA SER A 106 0.60 91.16 -111.05
C SER A 106 -0.16 89.93 -110.51
N ARG A 107 -1.07 89.35 -111.30
CA ARG A 107 -1.76 88.10 -110.96
C ARG A 107 -0.81 86.91 -110.86
N LEU A 108 0.13 86.79 -111.80
CA LEU A 108 1.17 85.74 -111.75
C LEU A 108 2.05 85.88 -110.51
N LEU A 109 2.52 87.08 -110.18
CA LEU A 109 3.31 87.31 -108.96
C LEU A 109 2.53 86.96 -107.69
N LYS A 110 1.23 87.30 -107.62
CA LYS A 110 0.35 86.91 -106.50
C LYS A 110 0.15 85.40 -106.43
N SER A 111 0.00 84.73 -107.59
CA SER A 111 -0.09 83.28 -107.67
C SER A 111 1.20 82.60 -107.21
N ASP A 112 2.36 83.07 -107.65
CA ASP A 112 3.67 82.57 -107.22
C ASP A 112 3.86 82.74 -105.71
N GLN A 113 3.45 83.89 -105.16
CA GLN A 113 3.48 84.12 -103.72
C GLN A 113 2.57 83.12 -102.99
N ALA A 114 1.34 82.92 -103.46
CA ALA A 114 0.41 81.95 -102.88
C ALA A 114 0.94 80.51 -102.94
N VAL A 115 1.62 80.12 -104.02
CA VAL A 115 2.27 78.80 -104.14
C VAL A 115 3.41 78.66 -103.13
N ARG A 116 4.24 79.69 -102.95
CA ARG A 116 5.31 79.68 -101.94
C ARG A 116 4.75 79.58 -100.52
N GLU A 117 3.70 80.33 -100.22
CA GLU A 117 3.01 80.27 -98.92
C GLU A 117 2.39 78.89 -98.68
N ALA A 118 1.74 78.30 -99.69
CA ALA A 118 1.18 76.95 -99.61
C ALA A 118 2.28 75.88 -99.42
N GLN A 119 3.42 76.02 -100.10
CA GLN A 119 4.55 75.11 -99.93
C GLN A 119 5.15 75.22 -98.51
N ALA A 120 5.32 76.44 -98.01
CA ALA A 120 5.77 76.66 -96.63
C ALA A 120 4.79 76.06 -95.61
N ALA A 121 3.47 76.21 -95.82
CA ALA A 121 2.46 75.60 -94.97
C ALA A 121 2.49 74.06 -95.03
N LYS A 122 2.71 73.48 -96.22
CA LYS A 122 2.89 72.03 -96.40
C LYS A 122 4.12 71.54 -95.64
N ASP A 123 5.27 72.20 -95.77
CA ASP A 123 6.50 71.81 -95.09
C ASP A 123 6.34 71.85 -93.56
N VAL A 124 5.61 72.86 -93.04
CA VAL A 124 5.26 72.95 -91.62
C VAL A 124 4.34 71.79 -91.19
N ALA A 125 3.33 71.46 -91.99
CA ALA A 125 2.41 70.34 -91.70
C ALA A 125 3.13 68.98 -91.73
N GLU A 126 4.03 68.75 -92.70
CA GLU A 126 4.84 67.55 -92.77
C GLU A 126 5.81 67.44 -91.58
N ALA A 127 6.44 68.55 -91.18
CA ALA A 127 7.28 68.58 -89.99
C ALA A 127 6.47 68.30 -88.71
N ALA A 128 5.25 68.82 -88.60
CA ALA A 128 4.36 68.53 -87.48
C ALA A 128 3.95 67.04 -87.45
N LEU A 129 3.59 66.47 -88.60
CA LEU A 129 3.26 65.04 -88.72
C LEU A 129 4.44 64.15 -88.33
N ARG A 130 5.67 64.48 -88.75
CA ARG A 130 6.87 63.74 -88.34
C ARG A 130 7.06 63.78 -86.82
N ARG A 131 6.90 64.94 -86.19
CA ARG A 131 7.00 65.07 -84.72
C ARG A 131 5.93 64.24 -84.00
N VAL A 132 4.70 64.22 -84.51
CA VAL A 132 3.61 63.40 -83.95
C VAL A 132 3.91 61.91 -84.11
N ASN A 133 4.40 61.47 -85.27
CA ASN A 133 4.79 60.08 -85.49
C ASN A 133 5.97 59.64 -84.60
N GLU A 134 6.95 60.52 -84.38
CA GLU A 134 8.05 60.26 -83.45
C GLU A 134 7.57 60.20 -82.00
N ALA A 135 6.68 61.10 -81.59
CA ALA A 135 6.10 61.11 -80.24
C ALA A 135 5.27 59.85 -79.98
N THR A 136 4.37 59.50 -80.90
CA THR A 136 3.56 58.27 -80.81
C THR A 136 4.42 57.02 -80.85
N GLY A 137 5.49 56.99 -81.66
CA GLY A 137 6.46 55.89 -81.66
C GLY A 137 7.16 55.70 -80.31
N ARG A 138 7.54 56.79 -79.63
CA ARG A 138 8.11 56.73 -78.26
C ARG A 138 7.08 56.29 -77.22
N GLU A 139 5.84 56.75 -77.33
CA GLU A 139 4.75 56.33 -76.44
C GLU A 139 4.43 54.83 -76.60
N LEU A 140 4.42 54.32 -77.83
CA LEU A 140 4.24 52.89 -78.08
C LEU A 140 5.40 52.07 -77.51
N ALA A 141 6.65 52.51 -77.73
CA ALA A 141 7.82 51.82 -77.18
C ALA A 141 7.79 51.77 -75.63
N THR A 142 7.43 52.87 -74.97
CA THR A 142 7.31 52.89 -73.50
C THR A 142 6.16 52.01 -73.00
N ARG A 143 5.04 51.92 -73.74
CA ARG A 143 3.96 50.97 -73.42
C ARG A 143 4.37 49.52 -73.61
N ASP A 144 5.11 49.19 -74.66
CA ASP A 144 5.62 47.84 -74.88
C ASP A 144 6.59 47.42 -73.77
N GLU A 145 7.46 48.32 -73.32
CA GLU A 145 8.33 48.09 -72.15
C GLU A 145 7.52 47.85 -70.86
N GLN A 146 6.49 48.66 -70.62
CA GLN A 146 5.58 48.48 -69.47
C GLN A 146 4.83 47.15 -69.53
N LEU A 147 4.32 46.76 -70.71
CA LEU A 147 3.65 45.48 -70.92
C LEU A 147 4.61 44.31 -70.69
N ALA A 148 5.85 44.38 -71.18
CA ALA A 148 6.86 43.36 -70.94
C ALA A 148 7.22 43.25 -69.45
N ALA A 149 7.31 44.37 -68.73
CA ALA A 149 7.56 44.37 -67.29
C ALA A 149 6.39 43.74 -66.51
N LEU A 150 5.15 44.07 -66.86
CA LEU A 150 3.94 43.48 -66.26
C LEU A 150 3.85 41.98 -66.54
N GLN A 151 4.15 41.54 -67.77
CA GLN A 151 4.18 40.11 -68.11
C GLN A 151 5.20 39.34 -67.27
N LYS A 152 6.40 39.90 -67.06
CA LYS A 152 7.40 39.29 -66.17
C LYS A 152 6.92 39.20 -64.72
N GLN A 153 6.23 40.23 -64.22
CA GLN A 153 5.65 40.20 -62.87
C GLN A 153 4.55 39.13 -62.75
N VAL A 154 3.67 39.02 -63.75
CA VAL A 154 2.63 37.98 -63.77
C VAL A 154 3.25 36.58 -63.75
N GLN A 155 4.27 36.33 -64.57
CA GLN A 155 4.98 35.04 -64.58
C GLN A 155 5.66 34.74 -63.23
N ALA A 156 6.27 35.74 -62.60
CA ALA A 156 6.88 35.58 -61.27
C ALA A 156 5.83 35.24 -60.21
N LEU A 157 4.70 35.93 -60.20
CA LEU A 157 3.59 35.67 -59.28
C LEU A 157 2.94 34.31 -59.53
N GLU A 158 2.84 33.86 -60.79
CA GLU A 158 2.36 32.52 -61.13
C GLU A 158 3.32 31.43 -60.63
N ALA A 159 4.63 31.64 -60.73
CA ALA A 159 5.63 30.73 -60.18
C ALA A 159 5.52 30.65 -58.65
N GLU A 160 5.45 31.79 -57.96
CA GLU A 160 5.27 31.86 -56.50
C GLU A 160 3.98 31.18 -56.06
N LYS A 161 2.86 31.43 -56.76
CA LYS A 161 1.58 30.76 -56.52
C LYS A 161 1.72 29.24 -56.61
N ASN A 162 2.39 28.72 -57.64
CA ASN A 162 2.60 27.29 -57.82
C ASN A 162 3.47 26.69 -56.71
N GLU A 163 4.53 27.39 -56.29
CA GLU A 163 5.39 26.98 -55.17
C GLU A 163 4.63 26.95 -53.84
N LEU A 164 3.81 27.97 -53.56
CA LEU A 164 2.96 28.04 -52.38
C LEU A 164 1.89 26.93 -52.38
N GLN A 165 1.25 26.67 -53.52
CA GLN A 165 0.31 25.54 -53.65
C GLN A 165 0.99 24.19 -53.38
N GLY A 166 2.20 23.99 -53.90
CA GLY A 166 3.01 22.80 -53.60
C GLY A 166 3.36 22.67 -52.12
N SER A 167 3.69 23.79 -51.47
CA SER A 167 4.01 23.84 -50.04
C SER A 167 2.78 23.56 -49.16
N ILE A 168 1.63 24.13 -49.50
CA ILE A 168 0.34 23.84 -48.84
C ILE A 168 0.02 22.35 -48.95
N ALA A 169 0.14 21.75 -50.13
CA ALA A 169 -0.13 20.32 -50.33
C ALA A 169 0.82 19.42 -49.52
N LYS A 170 2.08 19.82 -49.30
CA LYS A 170 3.02 19.11 -48.41
C LYS A 170 2.60 19.25 -46.94
N LEU A 171 2.23 20.46 -46.50
CA LEU A 171 1.81 20.71 -45.13
C LEU A 171 0.50 19.97 -44.78
N VAL A 172 -0.47 19.93 -45.70
CA VAL A 172 -1.72 19.18 -45.51
C VAL A 172 -1.44 17.69 -45.33
N ARG A 173 -0.63 17.08 -46.22
CA ARG A 173 -0.22 15.67 -46.07
C ARG A 173 0.52 15.42 -44.76
N SER A 174 1.46 16.30 -44.39
CA SER A 174 2.17 16.21 -43.10
C SER A 174 1.20 16.26 -41.92
N LYS A 175 0.26 17.21 -41.91
CA LYS A 175 -0.79 17.33 -40.89
C LYS A 175 -1.66 16.08 -40.79
N GLU A 176 -2.06 15.50 -41.91
CA GLU A 176 -2.85 14.25 -41.92
C GLU A 176 -2.04 13.09 -41.34
N THR A 177 -0.78 12.93 -41.74
CA THR A 177 0.08 11.86 -41.20
C THR A 177 0.37 12.02 -39.70
N THR A 178 0.59 13.25 -39.22
CA THR A 178 0.80 13.51 -37.80
C THR A 178 -0.50 13.34 -37.00
N SER A 179 -1.65 13.71 -37.56
CA SER A 179 -2.95 13.46 -36.95
C SER A 179 -3.24 11.96 -36.81
N LEU A 180 -2.90 11.15 -37.82
CA LEU A 180 -3.02 9.69 -37.74
C LEU A 180 -2.12 9.10 -36.65
N LYS A 181 -0.83 9.48 -36.63
CA LYS A 181 0.11 9.04 -35.58
C LYS A 181 -0.35 9.44 -34.19
N LEU A 182 -0.94 10.62 -34.02
CA LEU A 182 -1.46 11.08 -32.74
C LEU A 182 -2.66 10.23 -32.30
N LYS A 183 -3.55 9.86 -33.22
CA LYS A 183 -4.66 8.94 -32.93
C LYS A 183 -4.17 7.55 -32.53
N GLU A 184 -3.17 7.01 -33.25
CA GLU A 184 -2.52 5.74 -32.91
C GLU A 184 -1.89 5.77 -31.52
N LEU A 185 -1.07 6.78 -31.23
CA LEU A 185 -0.45 6.96 -29.90
C LEU A 185 -1.48 7.14 -28.79
N THR A 186 -2.56 7.87 -29.05
CA THR A 186 -3.65 8.04 -28.07
C THR A 186 -4.33 6.72 -27.79
N PHE A 187 -4.58 5.92 -28.82
CA PHE A 187 -5.16 4.59 -28.68
C PHE A 187 -4.23 3.63 -27.92
N GLU A 188 -2.93 3.62 -28.24
CA GLU A 188 -1.92 2.83 -27.52
C GLU A 188 -1.87 3.24 -26.03
N TYR A 189 -1.85 4.53 -25.75
CA TYR A 189 -1.86 5.04 -24.38
C TYR A 189 -3.12 4.62 -23.62
N GLN A 190 -4.30 4.74 -24.23
CA GLN A 190 -5.55 4.27 -23.62
C GLN A 190 -5.54 2.75 -23.38
N SER A 191 -5.11 1.97 -24.36
CA SER A 191 -5.01 0.51 -24.21
C SER A 191 -4.05 0.12 -23.09
N THR A 192 -2.89 0.77 -22.98
CA THR A 192 -1.92 0.49 -21.89
C THR A 192 -2.46 0.92 -20.53
N ALA A 193 -3.15 2.06 -20.45
CA ALA A 193 -3.82 2.52 -19.23
C ALA A 193 -4.91 1.53 -18.78
N ASP A 194 -5.76 1.05 -19.70
CA ASP A 194 -6.82 0.08 -19.39
C ASP A 194 -6.26 -1.28 -18.90
N VAL A 195 -5.10 -1.70 -19.42
CA VAL A 195 -4.40 -2.91 -18.95
C VAL A 195 -3.82 -2.67 -17.56
N ALA A 196 -3.17 -1.53 -17.34
CA ALA A 196 -2.63 -1.17 -16.03
C ALA A 196 -3.72 -1.04 -14.97
N GLU A 197 -4.86 -0.43 -15.29
CA GLU A 197 -6.01 -0.33 -14.38
C GLU A 197 -6.57 -1.71 -14.00
N ARG A 198 -6.71 -2.61 -14.98
CA ARG A 198 -7.15 -4.00 -14.72
C ARG A 198 -6.18 -4.73 -13.80
N GLU A 199 -4.88 -4.56 -14.03
CA GLU A 199 -3.84 -5.18 -13.21
C GLU A 199 -3.82 -4.61 -11.78
N ILE A 200 -4.00 -3.28 -11.62
CA ILE A 200 -4.16 -2.65 -10.30
C ILE A 200 -5.36 -3.25 -9.56
N ARG A 201 -6.52 -3.39 -10.22
CA ARG A 201 -7.71 -3.99 -9.60
C ARG A 201 -7.47 -5.46 -9.22
N ARG A 202 -6.78 -6.23 -10.07
CA ARG A 202 -6.39 -7.62 -9.77
C ARG A 202 -5.50 -7.69 -8.54
N LEU A 203 -4.43 -6.90 -8.51
CA LEU A 203 -3.48 -6.85 -7.39
C LEU A 203 -4.14 -6.37 -6.09
N GLN A 204 -5.06 -5.40 -6.15
CA GLN A 204 -5.85 -4.98 -5.00
C GLN A 204 -6.73 -6.13 -4.45
N GLY A 205 -7.33 -6.93 -5.33
CA GLY A 205 -8.09 -8.12 -4.93
C GLY A 205 -7.22 -9.20 -4.30
N GLU A 206 -6.02 -9.42 -4.82
CA GLU A 206 -5.05 -10.37 -4.27
C GLU A 206 -4.50 -9.92 -2.92
N LEU A 207 -4.19 -8.62 -2.79
CA LEU A 207 -3.76 -8.03 -1.53
C LEU A 207 -4.83 -8.22 -0.46
N LYS A 208 -6.09 -7.92 -0.77
CA LYS A 208 -7.21 -8.11 0.16
C LYS A 208 -7.35 -9.58 0.60
N LYS A 209 -7.28 -10.53 -0.33
CA LYS A 209 -7.31 -11.97 0.01
C LYS A 209 -6.13 -12.39 0.89
N ALA A 210 -4.94 -11.85 0.63
CA ALA A 210 -3.74 -12.13 1.42
C ALA A 210 -3.86 -11.54 2.84
N GLU A 211 -4.41 -10.33 2.97
CA GLU A 211 -4.69 -9.69 4.26
C GLU A 211 -5.72 -10.47 5.07
N GLU A 212 -6.86 -10.85 4.45
CA GLU A 212 -7.88 -11.71 5.07
C GLU A 212 -7.30 -13.07 5.48
N GLY A 213 -6.46 -13.68 4.62
CA GLY A 213 -5.75 -14.92 4.94
C GLY A 213 -4.78 -14.77 6.11
N ARG A 214 -4.03 -13.66 6.18
CA ARG A 214 -3.13 -13.36 7.30
C ARG A 214 -3.91 -13.17 8.60
N GLU A 215 -5.01 -12.43 8.57
CA GLU A 215 -5.86 -12.20 9.73
C GLU A 215 -6.50 -13.51 10.22
N ALA A 216 -7.01 -14.35 9.31
CA ALA A 216 -7.54 -15.67 9.65
C ALA A 216 -6.47 -16.58 10.28
N ALA A 217 -5.25 -16.59 9.74
CA ALA A 217 -4.14 -17.35 10.29
C ALA A 217 -3.74 -16.85 11.70
N LEU A 218 -3.69 -15.53 11.92
CA LEU A 218 -3.44 -14.95 13.24
C LEU A 218 -4.54 -15.30 14.23
N MET A 219 -5.81 -15.23 13.83
CA MET A 219 -6.94 -15.62 14.67
C MET A 219 -6.91 -17.11 15.02
N ALA A 220 -6.57 -17.97 14.07
CA ALA A 220 -6.38 -19.40 14.31
C ALA A 220 -5.22 -19.67 15.29
N ALA A 221 -4.07 -19.04 15.09
CA ALA A 221 -2.91 -19.17 15.96
C ALA A 221 -3.17 -18.64 17.39
N ASN A 222 -3.89 -17.51 17.51
CA ASN A 222 -4.31 -16.96 18.80
C ASN A 222 -5.29 -17.89 19.51
N LYS A 223 -6.23 -18.49 18.78
CA LYS A 223 -7.17 -19.47 19.34
C LYS A 223 -6.45 -20.73 19.82
N GLU A 224 -5.56 -21.28 19.00
CA GLU A 224 -4.74 -22.45 19.37
C GLU A 224 -3.88 -22.16 20.61
N SER A 225 -3.27 -20.97 20.66
CA SER A 225 -2.50 -20.52 21.83
C SER A 225 -3.38 -20.37 23.07
N ALA A 226 -4.59 -19.83 22.94
CA ALA A 226 -5.55 -19.69 24.03
C ALA A 226 -6.04 -21.06 24.54
N ASP A 227 -6.33 -21.99 23.64
CA ASP A 227 -6.73 -23.36 23.97
C ASP A 227 -5.57 -24.11 24.66
N ALA A 228 -4.33 -23.98 24.16
CA ALA A 228 -3.15 -24.55 24.79
C ALA A 228 -2.88 -23.96 26.19
N LEU A 229 -3.04 -22.65 26.38
CA LEU A 229 -2.95 -22.01 27.68
C LEU A 229 -4.04 -22.51 28.64
N SER A 230 -5.28 -22.67 28.15
CA SER A 230 -6.40 -23.22 28.92
C SER A 230 -6.11 -24.65 29.40
N GLU A 231 -5.57 -25.51 28.54
CA GLU A 231 -5.13 -26.85 28.92
C GLU A 231 -3.98 -26.81 29.93
N LYS A 232 -2.98 -25.94 29.76
CA LYS A 232 -1.90 -25.75 30.75
C LYS A 232 -2.43 -25.28 32.10
N VAL A 233 -3.44 -24.42 32.14
CA VAL A 233 -4.10 -24.01 33.39
C VAL A 233 -4.84 -25.18 34.04
N LYS A 234 -5.51 -26.04 33.26
CA LYS A 234 -6.15 -27.26 33.79
C LYS A 234 -5.10 -28.22 34.35
N GLU A 235 -4.03 -28.47 33.62
CA GLU A 235 -2.89 -29.28 34.08
C GLU A 235 -2.32 -28.72 35.39
N GLN A 236 -2.01 -27.42 35.45
CA GLN A 236 -1.55 -26.76 36.67
C GLN A 236 -2.53 -26.91 37.83
N ARG A 237 -3.84 -26.74 37.61
CA ARG A 237 -4.86 -26.97 38.65
C ARG A 237 -4.89 -28.41 39.14
N THR A 238 -4.73 -29.40 38.24
CA THR A 238 -4.67 -30.81 38.65
C THR A 238 -3.40 -31.14 39.44
N LEU A 239 -2.25 -30.62 39.01
CA LEU A 239 -0.98 -30.76 39.73
C LEU A 239 -1.04 -30.07 41.09
N GLN A 240 -1.64 -28.88 41.17
CA GLN A 240 -1.85 -28.16 42.42
C GLN A 240 -2.72 -28.99 43.39
N ARG A 241 -3.85 -29.53 42.92
CA ARG A 241 -4.69 -30.43 43.74
C ARG A 241 -3.94 -31.69 44.19
N ARG A 242 -3.09 -32.27 43.35
CA ARG A 242 -2.24 -33.41 43.72
C ARG A 242 -1.21 -33.03 44.78
N LEU A 243 -0.56 -31.87 44.62
CA LEU A 243 0.36 -31.34 45.63
C LEU A 243 -0.34 -31.09 46.96
N ASP A 244 -1.53 -30.49 46.94
CA ASP A 244 -2.31 -30.23 48.15
C ASP A 244 -2.79 -31.55 48.80
N SER A 245 -3.18 -32.55 47.99
CA SER A 245 -3.50 -33.90 48.48
C SER A 245 -2.27 -34.59 49.09
N MET A 246 -1.11 -34.54 48.44
CA MET A 246 0.14 -35.08 48.97
C MET A 246 0.57 -34.37 50.25
N LYS A 247 0.42 -33.05 50.35
CA LYS A 247 0.62 -32.29 51.60
C LYS A 247 -0.32 -32.77 52.69
N SER A 248 -1.61 -32.92 52.38
CA SER A 248 -2.59 -33.44 53.35
C SER A 248 -2.28 -34.87 53.81
N LEU A 249 -1.79 -35.73 52.91
CA LEU A 249 -1.33 -37.09 53.23
C LEU A 249 -0.05 -37.07 54.04
N ALA A 250 0.89 -36.17 53.74
CA ALA A 250 2.11 -35.99 54.53
C ALA A 250 1.79 -35.47 55.93
N ASP A 251 0.85 -34.52 56.06
CA ASP A 251 0.37 -34.02 57.35
C ASP A 251 -0.39 -35.11 58.12
N ALA A 252 -1.21 -35.92 57.45
CA ALA A 252 -1.89 -37.07 58.05
C ALA A 252 -0.89 -38.15 58.48
N SER A 253 0.12 -38.45 57.65
CA SER A 253 1.19 -39.40 57.96
C SER A 253 2.07 -38.89 59.10
N LYS A 254 2.35 -37.59 59.16
CA LYS A 254 3.03 -36.95 60.29
C LYS A 254 2.20 -37.08 61.57
N ARG A 255 0.89 -36.82 61.52
CA ARG A 255 -0.01 -37.03 62.66
C ARG A 255 -0.06 -38.50 63.08
N GLN A 256 -0.17 -39.42 62.13
CA GLN A 256 -0.11 -40.87 62.40
C GLN A 256 1.24 -41.28 62.99
N ALA A 257 2.35 -40.71 62.54
CA ALA A 257 3.68 -40.98 63.09
C ALA A 257 3.84 -40.41 64.50
N GLU A 258 3.28 -39.22 64.77
CA GLU A 258 3.21 -38.64 66.12
C GLU A 258 2.30 -39.46 67.04
N GLU A 259 1.15 -39.93 66.56
CA GLU A 259 0.24 -40.84 67.27
C GLU A 259 0.87 -42.21 67.53
N ALA A 260 1.55 -42.79 66.53
CA ALA A 260 2.28 -44.05 66.68
C ALA A 260 3.47 -43.90 67.64
N ARG A 261 4.16 -42.75 67.65
CA ARG A 261 5.19 -42.43 68.64
C ARG A 261 4.58 -42.35 70.05
N LYS A 262 3.45 -41.66 70.22
CA LYS A 262 2.73 -41.63 71.51
C LYS A 262 2.31 -43.03 71.95
N GLN A 263 1.74 -43.85 71.06
CA GLN A 263 1.39 -45.23 71.38
C GLN A 263 2.62 -46.09 71.71
N ALA A 264 3.73 -45.93 70.99
CA ALA A 264 4.98 -46.62 71.29
C ALA A 264 5.58 -46.16 72.63
N GLU A 265 5.47 -44.88 72.97
CA GLU A 265 5.88 -44.33 74.25
C GLU A 265 4.99 -44.84 75.40
N GLU A 266 3.67 -44.88 75.22
CA GLU A 266 2.73 -45.50 76.18
C GLU A 266 2.99 -47.01 76.35
N VAL A 267 3.29 -47.74 75.27
CA VAL A 267 3.65 -49.17 75.33
C VAL A 267 5.01 -49.36 76.00
N ALA A 268 6.00 -48.51 75.73
CA ALA A 268 7.29 -48.54 76.40
C ALA A 268 7.16 -48.21 77.89
N GLU A 269 6.27 -47.28 78.27
CA GLU A 269 5.99 -46.95 79.66
C GLU A 269 5.26 -48.10 80.38
N ARG A 270 4.28 -48.75 79.72
CA ARG A 270 3.67 -50.00 80.23
C ARG A 270 4.70 -51.11 80.37
N GLY A 271 5.62 -51.25 79.41
CA GLY A 271 6.73 -52.20 79.48
C GLY A 271 7.68 -51.92 80.63
N ARG A 272 7.99 -50.64 80.92
CA ARG A 272 8.78 -50.25 82.10
C ARG A 272 8.06 -50.57 83.40
N ARG A 273 6.76 -50.26 83.52
CA ARG A 273 5.96 -50.61 84.71
C ARG A 273 5.90 -52.12 84.93
N GLN A 274 5.71 -52.90 83.87
CA GLN A 274 5.74 -54.38 83.94
C GLN A 274 7.13 -54.92 84.32
N ALA A 275 8.21 -54.32 83.81
CA ALA A 275 9.57 -54.70 84.18
C ALA A 275 9.92 -54.35 85.64
N GLU A 276 9.44 -53.21 86.14
CA GLU A 276 9.57 -52.81 87.56
C GLU A 276 8.77 -53.75 88.47
N GLU A 277 7.54 -54.11 88.09
CA GLU A 277 6.72 -55.11 88.80
C GLU A 277 7.39 -56.50 88.80
N ALA A 278 7.96 -56.92 87.68
CA ALA A 278 8.71 -58.18 87.58
C ALA A 278 10.00 -58.16 88.43
N ALA A 279 10.73 -57.03 88.45
CA ALA A 279 11.92 -56.86 89.30
C ALA A 279 11.55 -56.86 90.79
N ALA A 280 10.44 -56.23 91.17
CA ALA A 280 9.92 -56.28 92.54
C ALA A 280 9.48 -57.70 92.93
N ALA A 281 8.83 -58.44 92.04
CA ALA A 281 8.47 -59.85 92.26
C ALA A 281 9.71 -60.75 92.39
N ALA A 282 10.76 -60.52 91.59
CA ALA A 282 12.02 -61.24 91.68
C ALA A 282 12.75 -60.98 93.01
N ARG A 283 12.72 -59.75 93.53
CA ARG A 283 13.26 -59.42 94.87
C ARG A 283 12.51 -60.14 95.99
N ARG A 284 11.17 -60.16 95.95
CA ARG A 284 10.36 -60.92 96.92
C ARG A 284 10.63 -62.43 96.86
N ALA A 285 10.87 -62.97 95.67
CA ALA A 285 11.23 -64.38 95.51
C ALA A 285 12.63 -64.70 96.06
N ALA A 286 13.59 -63.79 95.91
CA ALA A 286 14.93 -63.93 96.49
C ALA A 286 14.91 -63.83 98.03
N GLU A 287 14.14 -62.90 98.59
CA GLU A 287 13.95 -62.76 100.04
C GLU A 287 13.24 -63.99 100.64
N ALA A 288 12.24 -64.54 99.94
CA ALA A 288 11.57 -65.77 100.36
C ALA A 288 12.50 -67.01 100.29
N LYS A 289 13.48 -67.03 99.37
CA LYS A 289 14.48 -68.09 99.29
C LYS A 289 15.49 -68.01 100.44
N ALA A 290 15.97 -66.81 100.77
CA ALA A 290 16.86 -66.59 101.92
C ALA A 290 16.18 -66.96 103.26
N ALA A 291 14.89 -66.65 103.42
CA ALA A 291 14.12 -67.04 104.61
C ALA A 291 13.93 -68.57 104.75
N ARG A 292 13.81 -69.29 103.62
CA ARG A 292 13.73 -70.77 103.62
C ARG A 292 15.05 -71.41 104.01
N GLU A 293 16.17 -70.89 103.50
CA GLU A 293 17.51 -71.41 103.80
C GLU A 293 17.88 -71.17 105.28
N ALA A 294 17.46 -70.05 105.87
CA ALA A 294 17.60 -69.78 107.31
C ALA A 294 16.78 -70.74 108.19
N LEU A 295 15.51 -71.01 107.85
CA LEU A 295 14.65 -71.94 108.60
C LEU A 295 15.11 -73.41 108.51
N THR A 296 15.72 -73.81 107.39
CA THR A 296 16.32 -75.15 107.27
C THR A 296 17.55 -75.34 108.16
N ALA A 297 18.36 -74.29 108.36
CA ALA A 297 19.51 -74.34 109.25
C ALA A 297 19.11 -74.49 110.73
N GLU A 298 18.02 -73.84 111.16
CA GLU A 298 17.49 -73.96 112.54
C GLU A 298 16.90 -75.36 112.83
N LEU A 299 16.23 -75.98 111.85
CA LEU A 299 15.69 -77.34 111.99
C LEU A 299 16.79 -78.42 112.13
N GLU A 300 17.95 -78.22 111.51
CA GLU A 300 19.08 -79.14 111.64
C GLU A 300 19.84 -78.98 112.96
N ALA A 301 19.86 -77.78 113.54
CA ALA A 301 20.40 -77.54 114.89
C ALA A 301 19.55 -78.26 115.95
N LEU A 302 18.22 -78.13 115.88
CA LEU A 302 17.28 -78.76 116.82
C LEU A 302 17.30 -80.31 116.76
N ARG A 303 17.55 -80.91 115.58
CA ARG A 303 17.68 -82.37 115.44
C ARG A 303 18.93 -82.93 116.12
N ARG A 304 20.04 -82.17 116.15
CA ARG A 304 21.27 -82.60 116.84
C ARG A 304 21.11 -82.55 118.36
N GLU A 305 20.41 -81.55 118.89
CA GLU A 305 20.10 -81.44 120.31
C GLU A 305 19.15 -82.56 120.80
N HIS A 306 18.12 -82.88 120.02
CA HIS A 306 17.21 -83.99 120.35
C HIS A 306 17.90 -85.37 120.32
N GLY A 307 18.84 -85.57 119.39
CA GLY A 307 19.66 -86.80 119.32
C GLY A 307 20.58 -86.97 120.53
N MET A 308 21.11 -85.88 121.09
CA MET A 308 21.94 -85.91 122.30
C MET A 308 21.11 -86.30 123.54
N LEU A 309 19.93 -85.69 123.73
CA LEU A 309 19.06 -85.94 124.89
C LEU A 309 18.48 -87.36 124.90
N HIS A 310 18.15 -87.92 123.73
CA HIS A 310 17.65 -89.30 123.64
C HIS A 310 18.74 -90.33 124.00
N ARG A 311 20.01 -90.05 123.67
CA ARG A 311 21.14 -90.94 123.99
C ARG A 311 21.42 -90.95 125.50
N VAL A 312 21.40 -89.77 126.13
CA VAL A 312 21.51 -89.63 127.59
C VAL A 312 20.39 -90.40 128.30
N PHE A 313 19.13 -90.33 127.83
CA PHE A 313 18.00 -91.06 128.44
C PHE A 313 18.15 -92.60 128.41
N LEU A 314 18.75 -93.14 127.34
CA LEU A 314 19.01 -94.58 127.22
C LEU A 314 20.17 -95.03 128.11
N ASP A 315 21.23 -94.22 128.20
CA ASP A 315 22.44 -94.57 128.96
C ASP A 315 22.25 -94.55 130.49
N VAL A 316 21.25 -93.84 131.04
CA VAL A 316 20.92 -93.87 132.49
C VAL A 316 19.94 -94.98 132.90
N GLY A 317 19.66 -95.94 132.01
CA GLY A 317 18.75 -97.07 132.29
C GLY A 317 17.29 -96.66 132.48
N GLY A 318 16.84 -95.58 131.79
CA GLY A 318 15.49 -95.02 131.95
C GLY A 318 14.35 -95.98 131.62
N VAL A 319 14.59 -96.95 130.73
CA VAL A 319 13.62 -97.99 130.32
C VAL A 319 13.41 -99.03 131.42
N ASP A 320 14.48 -99.44 132.13
CA ASP A 320 14.40 -100.44 133.20
C ASP A 320 13.70 -99.90 134.46
N LYS A 321 13.85 -98.59 134.74
CA LYS A 321 13.14 -97.92 135.83
C LYS A 321 11.62 -97.81 135.59
N GLN A 322 11.18 -97.65 134.34
CA GLN A 322 9.75 -97.62 134.00
C GLN A 322 9.09 -99.00 134.07
N LEU A 323 9.81 -100.07 133.68
CA LEU A 323 9.32 -101.46 133.79
C LEU A 323 9.22 -101.95 135.25
N ALA A 324 10.10 -101.48 136.15
CA ALA A 324 10.02 -101.77 137.58
C ALA A 324 8.79 -101.12 138.25
N ALA A 325 8.42 -99.89 137.86
CA ALA A 325 7.25 -99.19 138.39
C ALA A 325 5.91 -99.84 137.98
N VAL A 326 5.84 -100.43 136.78
CA VAL A 326 4.65 -101.13 136.29
C VAL A 326 4.45 -102.49 136.99
N ARG A 327 5.52 -103.23 137.30
CA ARG A 327 5.45 -104.49 138.06
C ARG A 327 5.06 -104.30 139.53
N ALA A 328 5.44 -103.18 140.15
CA ALA A 328 5.04 -102.85 141.52
C ALA A 328 3.55 -102.47 141.65
N ALA A 329 2.94 -101.90 140.60
CA ALA A 329 1.55 -101.48 140.62
C ALA A 329 0.53 -102.62 140.39
N ALA A 330 0.96 -103.77 139.85
CA ALA A 330 0.08 -104.88 139.48
C ALA A 330 -0.02 -106.02 140.53
N ALA A 331 0.74 -105.97 141.64
CA ALA A 331 0.95 -107.12 142.53
C ALA A 331 0.39 -107.02 143.96
N ALA A 332 -0.32 -105.97 144.37
CA ALA A 332 -0.63 -105.78 145.81
C ALA A 332 -1.96 -105.07 146.16
N ILE A 333 -3.14 -105.59 145.77
CA ILE A 333 -4.42 -105.23 146.41
C ILE A 333 -5.36 -106.47 146.54
N PRO A 334 -6.04 -106.69 147.68
CA PRO A 334 -6.54 -107.99 148.16
C PRO A 334 -8.07 -108.22 148.02
N VAL A 335 -8.50 -109.47 148.19
CA VAL A 335 -9.91 -109.90 148.25
C VAL A 335 -10.65 -109.24 149.43
N ALA A 336 -11.62 -108.35 149.17
CA ALA A 336 -12.74 -108.01 150.09
C ALA A 336 -13.84 -107.13 149.45
N THR A 337 -15.06 -107.70 149.35
CA THR A 337 -16.42 -107.18 149.62
C THR A 337 -16.89 -105.73 149.30
N THR A 338 -17.91 -105.64 148.42
CA THR A 338 -19.15 -104.77 148.41
C THR A 338 -19.05 -103.22 148.33
N PRO A 339 -20.13 -102.43 148.02
CA PRO A 339 -21.30 -102.59 147.12
C PRO A 339 -21.72 -101.32 146.28
N ARG A 340 -22.39 -101.54 145.13
CA ARG A 340 -23.71 -101.00 144.64
C ARG A 340 -24.06 -99.48 144.62
N GLY A 341 -24.51 -99.03 143.43
CA GLY A 341 -25.47 -97.92 143.17
C GLY A 341 -24.90 -96.74 142.34
N GLY A 342 -25.52 -96.10 141.35
CA GLY A 342 -26.83 -96.18 140.69
C GLY A 342 -27.17 -94.82 140.03
N SER A 343 -27.36 -94.79 138.70
CA SER A 343 -27.96 -93.72 137.83
C SER A 343 -27.26 -92.33 137.79
N VAL A 344 -27.13 -91.61 136.67
CA VAL A 344 -28.19 -91.05 135.78
C VAL A 344 -27.66 -90.80 134.35
N LYS A 345 -28.56 -90.99 133.37
CA LYS A 345 -28.60 -90.60 131.93
C LYS A 345 -27.47 -89.72 131.36
N ALA A 346 -26.87 -90.18 130.25
CA ALA A 346 -26.01 -89.39 129.35
C ALA A 346 -26.52 -89.44 127.88
N PRO A 347 -26.47 -88.33 127.11
CA PRO A 347 -26.94 -88.25 125.73
C PRO A 347 -25.88 -88.70 124.70
N ALA A 348 -26.38 -89.25 123.58
CA ALA A 348 -25.60 -89.87 122.50
C ALA A 348 -24.88 -88.82 121.62
N GLY A 349 -23.60 -89.05 121.33
CA GLY A 349 -22.77 -88.21 120.46
C GLY A 349 -21.34 -87.96 120.97
N THR A 350 -21.03 -88.34 122.21
CA THR A 350 -19.70 -88.28 122.81
C THR A 350 -19.39 -89.56 123.60
N ARG A 351 -18.13 -89.71 124.03
CA ARG A 351 -17.43 -90.83 124.72
C ARG A 351 -18.26 -91.74 125.65
N GLY A 352 -19.41 -91.30 126.17
CA GLY A 352 -20.38 -92.14 126.90
C GLY A 352 -21.01 -93.27 126.07
N GLY A 353 -21.08 -93.15 124.74
CA GLY A 353 -21.61 -94.19 123.85
C GLY A 353 -20.68 -95.38 123.58
N LEU A 354 -19.39 -95.27 123.94
CA LEU A 354 -18.38 -96.32 123.72
C LEU A 354 -18.04 -97.11 125.00
N ARG A 355 -18.51 -96.68 126.18
CA ARG A 355 -18.37 -97.44 127.44
C ARG A 355 -19.40 -98.58 127.58
N SER A 356 -20.41 -98.63 126.71
CA SER A 356 -21.45 -99.67 126.68
C SER A 356 -21.17 -100.84 125.71
N ARG A 357 -20.00 -100.85 125.08
CA ARG A 357 -19.52 -101.95 124.21
C ARG A 357 -18.22 -102.49 124.80
N GLY A 358 -18.28 -103.64 125.47
CA GLY A 358 -17.14 -104.24 126.19
C GLY A 358 -15.85 -104.27 125.35
N GLY A 359 -14.83 -103.54 125.80
CA GLY A 359 -13.53 -103.35 125.13
C GLY A 359 -12.63 -102.34 125.88
N HIS A 360 -11.30 -102.50 125.79
CA HIS A 360 -10.31 -101.60 126.42
C HIS A 360 -9.84 -100.47 125.46
N CYS A 361 -9.42 -99.30 125.99
CA CYS A 361 -8.94 -98.14 125.21
C CYS A 361 -7.44 -97.81 125.48
N LEU A 362 -6.61 -97.67 124.42
CA LEU A 362 -5.17 -97.32 124.50
C LEU A 362 -4.81 -96.07 123.65
N HIS A 363 -3.81 -95.27 124.05
CA HIS A 363 -3.43 -93.98 123.43
C HIS A 363 -1.99 -93.95 122.87
N ALA A 364 -1.77 -93.32 121.71
CA ALA A 364 -0.46 -93.27 121.03
C ALA A 364 0.57 -92.25 121.60
N GLY A 365 0.29 -91.53 122.69
CA GLY A 365 1.21 -90.55 123.30
C GLY A 365 0.72 -89.96 124.64
N PRO A 366 1.59 -89.28 125.43
CA PRO A 366 1.23 -88.71 126.73
C PRO A 366 0.17 -87.60 126.65
N CYS A 367 -0.77 -87.58 127.62
CA CYS A 367 -2.02 -86.81 127.58
C CYS A 367 -1.88 -85.32 127.92
N GLY A 368 -1.12 -84.56 127.13
CA GLY A 368 -0.99 -83.11 127.29
C GLY A 368 -1.61 -82.25 126.17
N ALA A 369 -1.81 -82.79 124.96
CA ALA A 369 -2.27 -81.99 123.82
C ALA A 369 -3.19 -82.74 122.83
N SER A 370 -3.50 -84.01 123.08
CA SER A 370 -4.22 -84.90 122.16
C SER A 370 -5.57 -85.41 122.68
N ALA A 371 -6.11 -84.78 123.74
CA ALA A 371 -7.34 -85.20 124.41
C ALA A 371 -8.63 -85.08 123.56
N ASN A 372 -8.57 -84.42 122.39
CA ASN A 372 -9.71 -84.22 121.49
C ASN A 372 -9.58 -84.93 120.12
N ASP A 373 -8.54 -85.74 119.89
CA ASP A 373 -8.30 -86.38 118.60
C ASP A 373 -8.90 -87.80 118.55
N ILE A 374 -10.14 -87.90 118.07
CA ILE A 374 -10.97 -89.13 118.03
C ILE A 374 -10.36 -90.18 117.08
N ASN A 375 -9.47 -89.77 116.17
CA ASN A 375 -8.84 -90.62 115.14
C ASN A 375 -7.67 -91.48 115.67
N LYS A 376 -7.42 -91.51 116.98
CA LYS A 376 -6.29 -92.22 117.60
C LYS A 376 -6.71 -93.26 118.66
N LEU A 377 -7.93 -93.77 118.58
CA LEU A 377 -8.46 -94.83 119.45
C LEU A 377 -8.52 -96.18 118.69
N VAL A 378 -7.86 -97.22 119.22
CA VAL A 378 -7.92 -98.58 118.68
C VAL A 378 -8.68 -99.47 119.68
N PRO A 379 -9.78 -100.15 119.28
CA PRO A 379 -10.48 -101.09 120.15
C PRO A 379 -9.72 -102.41 120.25
N VAL A 380 -9.55 -102.94 121.46
CA VAL A 380 -9.01 -104.30 121.71
C VAL A 380 -10.06 -105.14 122.45
N PRO A 381 -10.45 -106.33 121.95
CA PRO A 381 -11.46 -107.21 122.55
C PRO A 381 -10.98 -107.87 123.86
N TYR A 382 -11.93 -108.21 124.74
CA TYR A 382 -11.72 -108.70 126.13
C TYR A 382 -11.54 -110.23 126.26
N GLU A 383 -10.98 -110.91 125.25
CA GLU A 383 -10.85 -112.37 125.24
C GLU A 383 -9.38 -112.80 125.10
N GLY A 384 -8.74 -113.17 126.21
CA GLY A 384 -7.40 -113.80 126.26
C GLY A 384 -6.41 -113.13 127.23
N SER A 385 -5.52 -113.92 127.86
CA SER A 385 -4.66 -113.59 129.00
C SER A 385 -3.84 -112.28 128.93
N ILE A 386 -3.39 -111.77 130.09
CA ILE A 386 -2.47 -110.61 130.28
C ILE A 386 -1.26 -110.63 129.32
N GLU A 387 -0.84 -111.81 128.88
CA GLU A 387 0.25 -112.03 127.91
C GLU A 387 -0.03 -111.42 126.52
N GLY A 388 -1.29 -111.32 126.09
CA GLY A 388 -1.68 -110.66 124.83
C GLY A 388 -1.54 -109.14 124.87
N LEU A 389 -1.76 -108.54 126.05
CA LEU A 389 -1.57 -107.11 126.28
C LEU A 389 -0.08 -106.73 126.36
N GLU A 390 0.74 -107.62 126.93
CA GLU A 390 2.20 -107.46 126.95
C GLU A 390 2.83 -107.53 125.54
N ALA A 391 2.31 -108.38 124.65
CA ALA A 391 2.81 -108.48 123.27
C ALA A 391 2.55 -107.19 122.46
N VAL A 392 1.40 -106.53 122.67
CA VAL A 392 1.03 -105.28 122.00
C VAL A 392 1.85 -104.08 122.52
N VAL A 393 2.15 -104.05 123.83
CA VAL A 393 3.04 -103.05 124.44
C VAL A 393 4.50 -103.24 124.02
N ARG A 394 4.95 -104.49 123.78
CA ARG A 394 6.32 -104.77 123.30
C ARG A 394 6.53 -104.50 121.80
N GLN A 395 5.49 -104.50 120.97
CA GLN A 395 5.66 -104.39 119.52
C GLN A 395 5.37 -103.01 118.91
N GLN A 396 4.59 -102.09 119.49
CA GLN A 396 4.39 -100.75 118.91
C GLN A 396 4.15 -99.63 119.94
N LYS A 397 4.56 -98.40 119.57
CA LYS A 397 4.62 -97.15 120.35
C LYS A 397 3.25 -96.67 120.89
N VAL A 398 2.74 -97.30 121.93
CA VAL A 398 1.44 -96.95 122.57
C VAL A 398 1.63 -96.87 124.09
N PHE A 399 1.06 -95.85 124.73
CA PHE A 399 1.19 -95.57 126.17
C PHE A 399 -0.11 -95.86 126.92
N LEU A 400 -0.01 -96.49 128.10
CA LEU A 400 -1.09 -96.62 129.07
C LEU A 400 -1.27 -95.28 129.81
N CYS A 401 -2.41 -94.63 129.63
CA CYS A 401 -2.71 -93.35 130.28
C CYS A 401 -3.13 -93.58 131.74
N THR A 402 -2.34 -93.09 132.69
CA THR A 402 -2.57 -93.22 134.14
C THR A 402 -3.75 -92.40 134.65
N GLU A 403 -4.17 -91.34 133.94
CA GLU A 403 -5.35 -90.54 134.28
C GLU A 403 -6.66 -91.26 133.90
N CYS A 404 -6.65 -92.08 132.86
CA CYS A 404 -7.80 -92.92 132.49
C CYS A 404 -8.00 -94.10 133.45
N MET A 405 -6.96 -94.48 134.21
CA MET A 405 -7.07 -95.46 135.32
C MET A 405 -7.60 -94.85 136.63
N ARG A 406 -7.67 -93.52 136.76
CA ARG A 406 -8.09 -92.82 138.00
C ARG A 406 -9.51 -92.25 137.96
N ALA A 407 -10.16 -92.16 136.80
CA ALA A 407 -11.48 -91.53 136.67
C ALA A 407 -12.62 -92.48 137.08
N GLU A 408 -13.38 -92.08 138.12
CA GLU A 408 -14.56 -92.77 138.66
C GLU A 408 -15.50 -93.27 137.54
N GLY A 409 -15.72 -94.59 137.48
CA GLY A 409 -16.58 -95.26 136.49
C GLY A 409 -15.87 -95.92 135.29
N GLY A 410 -14.58 -96.26 135.36
CA GLY A 410 -13.87 -96.98 134.30
C GLY A 410 -12.62 -97.76 134.73
N PHE A 411 -12.41 -98.90 134.05
CA PHE A 411 -11.37 -99.95 134.17
C PHE A 411 -11.45 -100.96 135.33
N LEU A 412 -11.87 -100.61 136.55
CA LEU A 412 -11.98 -101.60 137.66
C LEU A 412 -13.18 -101.38 138.64
N SER A 413 -14.27 -100.73 138.19
CA SER A 413 -15.49 -100.50 139.00
C SER A 413 -16.76 -101.17 138.45
N THR A 414 -16.64 -102.39 137.94
CA THR A 414 -17.78 -103.31 137.73
C THR A 414 -17.42 -104.69 138.19
#